data_AF-A0A3E0UJE5-F1
#
_entry.id   AF-A0A3E0UJE5-F1
#
_cell.length_a   1.000
_cell.length_b   1.000
_cell.length_c   1.000
_cell.angle_alpha   90.00
_cell.angle_beta   90.00
_cell.angle_gamma   90.00
#
_symmetry.space_group_name_H-M   'P 1'
#
loop_
_entity.id
_entity.type
_entity.pdbx_description
1 polymer ?
#
loop_
_entity_poly.entity_id
_entity_poly.type
_entity_poly.pdbx_seq_one_letter_code
_entity_poly.pdbx_strand_id
1 'polypeptide(L)'
;MSVKKSTAEVNSASQKQKGRRSLFKKAVIGTPLAITLASRPAYGAVCSLSGFQSVNPSGVARHNVGCGGISPGGWKENGYKTGNQDGSRDNWIKAGFYPNPRKAGSLSYNTKKGIYPDDPDGTLFYAWEAFSGATPSVYVDPSDTLHDVLLKNPGTLEFHMISNFLNANYYNWGNGDGKINAIDIRGVYMAYTSMQQTYTTTTGAVLNLDTLDLQKFFAQLYH
;
A
#
# COMPACT_ATOMS: atom_id res chain seq x y z
N MET A 1 59.39 -80.20 2.56
CA MET A 1 58.03 -80.54 3.04
C MET A 1 57.20 -79.28 2.91
N SER A 2 56.24 -79.20 1.97
CA SER A 2 54.86 -79.69 2.09
C SER A 2 54.19 -79.19 3.38
N VAL A 3 53.00 -78.59 3.46
CA VAL A 3 51.94 -78.13 2.52
C VAL A 3 50.74 -77.78 3.46
N LYS A 4 49.91 -76.78 3.10
CA LYS A 4 48.52 -76.50 3.59
C LYS A 4 48.39 -75.96 5.04
N LYS A 5 47.41 -75.10 5.42
CA LYS A 5 46.01 -74.89 4.98
C LYS A 5 45.52 -73.52 5.54
N SER A 6 45.04 -72.54 4.75
CA SER A 6 43.64 -72.09 4.53
C SER A 6 42.66 -72.31 5.71
N THR A 7 41.74 -71.39 6.11
CA THR A 7 40.78 -70.59 5.31
C THR A 7 39.97 -69.59 6.18
N ALA A 8 39.45 -68.50 5.55
CA ALA A 8 38.20 -67.72 5.77
C ALA A 8 38.02 -66.90 7.08
N GLU A 9 37.50 -65.65 7.13
CA GLU A 9 36.40 -64.94 6.41
C GLU A 9 36.77 -63.44 6.18
N VAL A 10 36.72 -62.84 4.98
CA VAL A 10 35.61 -62.19 4.23
C VAL A 10 35.10 -60.82 4.77
N ASN A 11 35.41 -59.75 4.01
CA ASN A 11 34.69 -58.45 3.78
C ASN A 11 34.63 -57.39 4.92
N SER A 12 34.78 -56.06 4.73
CA SER A 12 34.68 -55.15 3.56
C SER A 12 35.31 -53.76 3.81
N ALA A 13 35.82 -53.16 2.72
CA ALA A 13 35.76 -51.74 2.29
C ALA A 13 36.35 -50.55 3.10
N SER A 14 37.47 -50.03 2.57
CA SER A 14 37.71 -48.64 2.07
C SER A 14 37.32 -47.40 2.89
N GLN A 15 38.35 -46.64 3.31
CA GLN A 15 38.63 -45.20 3.02
C GLN A 15 39.30 -44.49 4.21
N LYS A 16 40.49 -43.90 4.01
CA LYS A 16 40.79 -42.51 4.43
C LYS A 16 42.16 -41.96 3.99
N GLN A 17 42.06 -40.85 3.25
CA GLN A 17 42.81 -39.58 3.32
C GLN A 17 44.34 -39.54 3.10
N LYS A 18 44.72 -38.90 1.97
CA LYS A 18 46.01 -38.23 1.78
C LYS A 18 45.87 -37.02 0.83
N GLY A 19 46.50 -35.89 1.22
CA GLY A 19 46.69 -34.67 0.41
C GLY A 19 45.68 -33.56 0.74
N ARG A 20 46.00 -32.26 0.78
CA ARG A 20 47.06 -31.48 0.11
C ARG A 20 47.31 -30.16 0.85
N ARG A 21 48.46 -29.56 0.53
CA ARG A 21 49.14 -28.40 1.09
C ARG A 21 48.37 -27.07 0.98
N SER A 22 48.47 -26.27 2.05
CA SER A 22 48.82 -24.83 2.09
C SER A 22 48.58 -24.02 0.80
N LEU A 23 47.55 -23.18 0.77
CA LEU A 23 47.45 -21.95 -0.04
C LEU A 23 46.45 -20.97 0.60
N PHE A 24 46.79 -20.40 1.75
CA PHE A 24 46.13 -19.19 2.27
C PHE A 24 47.18 -18.14 2.62
N LYS A 25 47.83 -17.60 1.58
CA LYS A 25 48.61 -16.36 1.69
C LYS A 25 48.43 -15.54 0.41
N LYS A 26 47.65 -14.45 0.54
CA LYS A 26 47.74 -13.18 -0.19
C LYS A 26 47.19 -13.10 -1.63
N ALA A 27 46.01 -12.51 -1.76
CA ALA A 27 45.58 -11.58 -2.82
C ALA A 27 44.38 -10.82 -2.22
N VAL A 28 44.48 -9.56 -1.76
CA VAL A 28 44.55 -8.29 -2.51
C VAL A 28 43.59 -8.30 -3.70
N ILE A 29 42.43 -7.65 -3.53
CA ILE A 29 41.90 -6.51 -4.32
C ILE A 29 40.56 -6.16 -3.66
N GLY A 30 40.49 -4.94 -3.11
CA GLY A 30 39.26 -4.39 -2.56
C GLY A 30 38.27 -4.07 -3.67
N THR A 31 37.36 -5.00 -3.95
CA THR A 31 36.06 -4.66 -4.50
C THR A 31 35.10 -4.51 -3.33
N PRO A 32 34.27 -3.45 -3.25
CA PRO A 32 33.08 -3.55 -2.44
C PRO A 32 32.28 -4.71 -3.04
N LEU A 33 32.19 -5.81 -2.31
CA LEU A 33 31.08 -6.73 -2.50
C LEU A 33 29.85 -5.86 -2.38
N ALA A 34 29.21 -5.59 -3.52
CA ALA A 34 27.85 -5.11 -3.55
C ALA A 34 27.06 -6.15 -2.76
N ILE A 35 26.78 -5.81 -1.50
CA ILE A 35 25.86 -6.56 -0.67
C ILE A 35 24.53 -6.35 -1.36
N THR A 36 24.18 -7.27 -2.27
CA THR A 36 22.84 -7.38 -2.81
C THR A 36 21.93 -7.41 -1.60
N LEU A 37 21.16 -6.33 -1.47
CA LEU A 37 20.22 -6.12 -0.38
C LEU A 37 19.43 -7.42 -0.24
N ALA A 38 19.63 -8.08 0.90
CA ALA A 38 19.03 -9.36 1.20
C ALA A 38 17.54 -9.26 0.87
N SER A 39 17.15 -10.09 -0.09
CA SER A 39 15.81 -10.38 -0.54
C SER A 39 14.82 -10.33 0.63
N ARG A 40 14.16 -9.18 0.82
CA ARG A 40 12.85 -9.17 1.45
C ARG A 40 11.94 -9.95 0.49
N PRO A 41 11.23 -10.99 0.96
CA PRO A 41 10.42 -11.81 0.08
C PRO A 41 9.44 -10.90 -0.68
N ALA A 42 9.34 -11.09 -2.00
CA ALA A 42 8.56 -10.29 -2.95
C ALA A 42 7.03 -10.38 -2.75
N TYR A 43 6.58 -10.73 -1.54
CA TYR A 43 5.20 -10.75 -1.10
C TYR A 43 4.77 -9.43 -0.42
N GLY A 44 5.71 -8.53 -0.11
CA GLY A 44 5.40 -7.18 0.40
C GLY A 44 5.43 -6.07 -0.66
N ALA A 45 5.74 -6.40 -1.92
CA ALA A 45 5.98 -5.41 -2.97
C ALA A 45 4.68 -4.77 -3.51
N VAL A 46 3.54 -5.44 -3.40
CA VAL A 46 2.25 -4.96 -3.94
C VAL A 46 1.81 -3.63 -3.31
N CYS A 47 2.38 -3.29 -2.15
CA CYS A 47 2.01 -2.12 -1.36
C CYS A 47 3.09 -1.06 -1.27
N SER A 48 4.29 -1.44 -1.70
CA SER A 48 5.46 -0.57 -1.72
C SER A 48 5.52 0.20 -3.01
N LEU A 49 5.79 1.50 -2.90
CA LEU A 49 6.04 2.37 -4.05
C LEU A 49 7.06 1.76 -5.02
N SER A 50 8.07 1.06 -4.48
CA SER A 50 9.11 0.37 -5.25
C SER A 50 8.60 -0.86 -6.02
N GLY A 51 7.52 -1.50 -5.56
CA GLY A 51 6.85 -2.56 -6.31
C GLY A 51 6.16 -1.99 -7.55
N PHE A 52 5.45 -0.87 -7.43
CA PHE A 52 4.75 -0.24 -8.56
C PHE A 52 5.69 0.29 -9.66
N GLN A 53 6.93 0.63 -9.34
CA GLN A 53 7.93 1.07 -10.32
C GLN A 53 8.65 -0.08 -11.04
N SER A 54 8.65 -1.28 -10.45
CA SER A 54 9.41 -2.45 -10.93
C SER A 54 8.55 -3.46 -11.70
N VAL A 55 7.26 -3.54 -11.39
CA VAL A 55 6.32 -4.38 -12.15
C VAL A 55 5.39 -3.51 -12.98
N ASN A 56 5.34 -3.81 -14.28
CA ASN A 56 4.28 -3.38 -15.16
C ASN A 56 2.92 -3.64 -14.46
N PRO A 57 2.09 -2.60 -14.18
CA PRO A 57 0.88 -2.72 -13.37
C PRO A 57 -0.20 -3.63 -13.96
N SER A 58 0.04 -4.21 -15.15
CA SER A 58 -0.80 -5.22 -15.78
C SER A 58 -0.63 -6.65 -15.22
N GLY A 59 0.38 -6.93 -14.39
CA GLY A 59 0.73 -8.30 -13.96
C GLY A 59 0.49 -8.66 -12.49
N VAL A 60 0.04 -7.73 -11.65
CA VAL A 60 -0.18 -8.04 -10.22
C VAL A 60 -1.48 -8.81 -10.08
N ALA A 61 -1.37 -10.05 -9.60
CA ALA A 61 -2.46 -11.01 -9.50
C ALA A 61 -3.68 -10.41 -8.80
N ARG A 62 -4.81 -10.49 -9.49
CA ARG A 62 -6.08 -9.90 -9.09
C ARG A 62 -6.61 -10.52 -7.79
N HIS A 63 -7.08 -9.66 -6.88
CA HIS A 63 -8.07 -9.91 -5.83
C HIS A 63 -7.68 -10.58 -4.50
N ASN A 64 -6.41 -10.85 -4.18
CA ASN A 64 -6.06 -11.48 -2.89
C ASN A 64 -4.77 -10.95 -2.21
N VAL A 65 -4.19 -9.84 -2.68
CA VAL A 65 -2.87 -9.37 -2.21
C VAL A 65 -2.88 -7.87 -1.89
N GLY A 66 -3.85 -7.44 -1.10
CA GLY A 66 -3.92 -6.06 -0.67
C GLY A 66 -2.97 -5.67 0.42
N CYS A 67 -2.80 -4.37 0.50
CA CYS A 67 -2.07 -3.72 1.59
C CYS A 67 -2.81 -3.78 2.90
N GLY A 68 -3.97 -4.44 2.93
CA GLY A 68 -4.95 -4.31 3.98
C GLY A 68 -5.52 -2.89 3.98
N GLY A 69 -6.73 -2.73 4.47
CA GLY A 69 -7.37 -1.43 4.53
C GLY A 69 -8.88 -1.55 4.46
N ILE A 70 -9.56 -0.51 4.88
CA ILE A 70 -10.99 -0.38 4.70
C ILE A 70 -11.21 -0.02 3.23
N SER A 71 -12.04 -0.79 2.53
CA SER A 71 -12.35 -0.51 1.13
C SER A 71 -13.09 0.83 1.00
N PRO A 72 -13.08 1.47 -0.19
CA PRO A 72 -13.88 2.66 -0.44
C PRO A 72 -15.37 2.43 -0.11
N GLY A 73 -15.87 1.22 -0.36
CA GLY A 73 -17.21 0.79 0.02
C GLY A 73 -17.42 0.78 1.53
N GLY A 74 -16.44 0.32 2.32
CA GLY A 74 -16.49 0.37 3.78
C GLY A 74 -16.59 1.80 4.31
N TRP A 75 -15.71 2.70 3.85
CA TRP A 75 -15.73 4.11 4.22
C TRP A 75 -17.04 4.81 3.84
N LYS A 76 -17.57 4.51 2.64
CA LYS A 76 -18.83 5.05 2.11
C LYS A 76 -20.04 4.53 2.88
N GLU A 77 -20.16 3.22 3.07
CA GLU A 77 -21.39 2.59 3.57
C GLU A 77 -21.54 2.60 5.08
N ASN A 78 -20.43 2.71 5.81
CA ASN A 78 -20.42 2.62 7.27
C ASN A 78 -20.10 3.95 7.95
N GLY A 79 -19.79 5.03 7.22
CA GLY A 79 -19.42 6.33 7.82
C GLY A 79 -20.45 6.92 8.80
N TYR A 80 -21.72 6.56 8.68
CA TYR A 80 -22.79 6.97 9.61
C TYR A 80 -23.07 5.96 10.74
N LYS A 81 -22.48 4.76 10.69
CA LYS A 81 -22.67 3.70 11.68
C LYS A 81 -21.66 3.85 12.80
N THR A 82 -22.07 3.57 14.02
CA THR A 82 -21.19 3.46 15.19
C THR A 82 -20.91 2.00 15.50
N GLY A 83 -19.74 1.72 16.08
CA GLY A 83 -19.36 0.36 16.50
C GLY A 83 -18.29 -0.28 15.61
N ASN A 84 -18.23 -1.61 15.67
CA ASN A 84 -17.08 -2.40 15.19
C ASN A 84 -17.10 -2.72 13.68
N GLN A 85 -17.82 -1.95 12.87
CA GLN A 85 -17.78 -2.15 11.41
C GLN A 85 -16.61 -1.38 10.78
N ASP A 86 -16.00 -1.96 9.76
CA ASP A 86 -14.95 -1.30 8.98
C ASP A 86 -15.48 -0.05 8.28
N GLY A 87 -14.79 1.07 8.46
CA GLY A 87 -15.21 2.37 7.92
C GLY A 87 -16.33 3.03 8.72
N SER A 88 -16.54 2.60 9.98
CA SER A 88 -17.50 3.23 10.89
C SER A 88 -17.13 4.70 11.17
N ARG A 89 -18.08 5.45 11.73
CA ARG A 89 -17.87 6.82 12.23
C ARG A 89 -16.62 6.93 13.11
N ASP A 90 -16.38 5.93 13.96
CA ASP A 90 -15.22 5.91 14.86
C ASP A 90 -13.91 5.73 14.09
N ASN A 91 -13.92 5.00 12.97
CA ASN A 91 -12.74 4.91 12.10
C ASN A 91 -12.45 6.25 11.40
N TRP A 92 -13.49 6.95 10.94
CA TRP A 92 -13.32 8.28 10.33
C TRP A 92 -12.70 9.26 11.32
N ILE A 93 -13.23 9.33 12.54
CA ILE A 93 -12.71 10.22 13.60
C ILE A 93 -11.27 9.88 13.94
N LYS A 94 -10.94 8.59 14.04
CA LYS A 94 -9.56 8.14 14.25
C LYS A 94 -8.64 8.47 13.08
N ALA A 95 -9.16 8.51 11.85
CA ALA A 95 -8.44 9.00 10.69
C ALA A 95 -8.28 10.53 10.69
N GLY A 96 -8.93 11.26 11.61
CA GLY A 96 -8.89 12.72 11.70
C GLY A 96 -9.93 13.43 10.83
N PHE A 97 -10.93 12.71 10.32
CA PHE A 97 -11.93 13.25 9.40
C PHE A 97 -13.35 13.00 9.91
N TYR A 98 -14.28 13.84 9.46
CA TYR A 98 -15.69 13.68 9.78
C TYR A 98 -16.47 13.25 8.54
N PRO A 99 -17.15 12.10 8.56
CA PRO A 99 -17.90 11.57 7.42
C PRO A 99 -19.18 12.36 7.14
N ASN A 100 -19.47 13.41 7.92
CA ASN A 100 -20.81 13.97 8.08
C ASN A 100 -21.59 14.01 6.76
N PRO A 101 -22.57 13.12 6.57
CA PRO A 101 -23.45 13.22 5.43
C PRO A 101 -24.38 14.42 5.68
N ARG A 102 -23.93 15.65 5.47
CA ARG A 102 -24.82 16.84 5.52
C ARG A 102 -25.74 16.81 4.31
N LYS A 103 -27.00 17.27 4.33
CA LYS A 103 -27.77 18.25 5.13
C LYS A 103 -29.26 17.84 5.14
N ALA A 104 -30.08 18.49 5.97
CA ALA A 104 -31.55 18.46 5.87
C ALA A 104 -31.99 18.84 4.43
N GLY A 105 -32.29 17.82 3.61
CA GLY A 105 -32.62 17.99 2.18
C GLY A 105 -31.82 17.09 1.22
N SER A 106 -30.75 16.45 1.67
CA SER A 106 -30.03 15.45 0.87
C SER A 106 -30.84 14.15 0.79
N LEU A 107 -30.90 13.55 -0.41
CA LEU A 107 -31.50 12.24 -0.64
C LEU A 107 -30.83 11.25 0.30
N SER A 108 -31.58 10.76 1.27
CA SER A 108 -31.13 9.81 2.27
C SER A 108 -30.31 8.67 1.64
N TYR A 109 -29.12 8.34 2.18
CA TYR A 109 -28.55 7.02 1.94
C TYR A 109 -29.41 6.01 2.68
N ASN A 110 -30.34 5.38 1.96
CA ASN A 110 -31.24 4.35 2.46
C ASN A 110 -32.04 4.78 3.71
N THR A 111 -32.72 5.95 3.65
CA THR A 111 -33.59 6.53 4.70
C THR A 111 -32.98 6.76 6.08
N LYS A 112 -31.69 6.46 6.29
CA LYS A 112 -30.99 6.66 7.56
C LYS A 112 -30.39 8.07 7.61
N LYS A 113 -30.94 8.92 8.48
CA LYS A 113 -30.36 10.23 8.80
C LYS A 113 -29.11 10.00 9.65
N GLY A 114 -27.94 10.06 9.01
CA GLY A 114 -26.64 9.91 9.64
C GLY A 114 -26.13 11.21 10.28
N ILE A 115 -26.98 11.93 10.99
CA ILE A 115 -26.58 13.15 11.70
C ILE A 115 -26.95 12.93 13.16
N TYR A 116 -25.96 12.59 13.99
CA TYR A 116 -26.15 12.81 15.42
C TYR A 116 -26.25 14.33 15.63
N PRO A 117 -27.17 14.83 16.48
CA PRO A 117 -27.41 16.28 16.64
C PRO A 117 -26.14 17.11 16.93
N ASP A 118 -25.14 16.47 17.55
CA ASP A 118 -23.87 17.09 17.94
C ASP A 118 -22.71 16.76 16.98
N ASP A 119 -22.99 16.18 15.81
CA ASP A 119 -21.94 15.87 14.84
C ASP A 119 -21.35 17.16 14.26
N PRO A 120 -20.01 17.30 14.29
CA PRO A 120 -19.36 18.42 13.61
C PRO A 120 -19.64 18.34 12.12
N ASP A 121 -19.49 19.49 11.46
CA ASP A 121 -19.41 19.59 10.02
C ASP A 121 -18.53 18.50 9.39
N GLY A 122 -18.98 17.96 8.26
CA GLY A 122 -18.19 16.96 7.53
C GLY A 122 -16.96 17.61 6.96
N THR A 123 -15.88 16.85 6.88
CA THR A 123 -14.67 17.39 6.29
C THR A 123 -14.91 17.59 4.80
N LEU A 124 -14.90 18.86 4.37
CA LEU A 124 -15.05 19.23 2.97
C LEU A 124 -13.92 18.62 2.15
N PHE A 125 -14.21 18.24 0.90
CA PHE A 125 -13.20 17.76 -0.02
C PHE A 125 -12.07 18.79 -0.20
N TYR A 126 -12.45 20.07 -0.33
CA TYR A 126 -11.53 21.19 -0.48
C TYR A 126 -11.03 21.77 0.86
N ALA A 127 -11.22 21.08 1.99
CA ALA A 127 -10.65 21.53 3.26
C ALA A 127 -9.10 21.51 3.19
N TRP A 128 -8.45 22.34 4.01
CA TRP A 128 -6.98 22.49 3.97
C TRP A 128 -6.28 21.19 4.42
N GLU A 129 -6.91 20.45 5.33
CA GLU A 129 -6.49 19.13 5.80
C GLU A 129 -6.74 18.00 4.79
N ALA A 130 -7.54 18.27 3.75
CA ALA A 130 -7.89 17.34 2.67
C ALA A 130 -7.25 17.77 1.34
N PHE A 131 -8.04 18.13 0.32
CA PHE A 131 -7.57 18.39 -1.05
C PHE A 131 -7.77 19.84 -1.49
N SER A 132 -7.62 20.79 -0.58
CA SER A 132 -7.61 22.23 -0.91
C SER A 132 -6.70 22.54 -2.10
N GLY A 133 -7.27 23.17 -3.13
CA GLY A 133 -6.56 23.57 -4.36
C GLY A 133 -6.52 22.51 -5.45
N ALA A 134 -7.08 21.30 -5.24
CA ALA A 134 -7.19 20.30 -6.28
C ALA A 134 -8.16 20.75 -7.38
N THR A 135 -7.93 20.29 -8.60
CA THR A 135 -8.89 20.35 -9.73
C THR A 135 -9.30 18.92 -10.08
N PRO A 136 -10.38 18.39 -9.47
CA PRO A 136 -10.72 16.98 -9.59
C PRO A 136 -11.05 16.54 -11.02
N SER A 137 -10.89 15.25 -11.29
CA SER A 137 -11.22 14.63 -12.57
C SER A 137 -12.73 14.49 -12.80
N VAL A 138 -13.51 14.68 -11.74
CA VAL A 138 -14.99 14.65 -11.73
C VAL A 138 -15.54 15.93 -11.12
N TYR A 139 -16.82 16.19 -11.33
CA TYR A 139 -17.46 17.32 -10.65
C TYR A 139 -17.54 17.05 -9.14
N VAL A 140 -17.00 17.98 -8.34
CA VAL A 140 -17.07 17.99 -6.88
C VAL A 140 -17.54 19.39 -6.46
N ASP A 141 -18.70 19.46 -5.82
CA ASP A 141 -19.26 20.73 -5.35
C ASP A 141 -18.36 21.32 -4.25
N PRO A 142 -18.18 22.66 -4.16
CA PRO A 142 -17.43 23.27 -3.06
C PRO A 142 -17.94 22.90 -1.66
N SER A 143 -19.21 22.52 -1.54
CA SER A 143 -19.84 22.06 -0.30
C SER A 143 -19.78 20.55 -0.09
N ASP A 144 -19.23 19.78 -1.04
CA ASP A 144 -19.13 18.34 -0.91
C ASP A 144 -18.06 17.94 0.11
N THR A 145 -18.46 17.04 1.02
CA THR A 145 -17.55 16.39 1.95
C THR A 145 -16.79 15.25 1.27
N LEU A 146 -15.73 14.77 1.90
CA LEU A 146 -15.05 13.54 1.48
C LEU A 146 -16.02 12.36 1.35
N HIS A 147 -17.02 12.28 2.24
CA HIS A 147 -18.04 11.24 2.20
C HIS A 147 -19.02 11.43 1.02
N ASP A 148 -19.43 12.66 0.72
CA ASP A 148 -20.26 12.98 -0.44
C ASP A 148 -19.58 12.57 -1.75
N VAL A 149 -18.28 12.85 -1.88
CA VAL A 149 -17.51 12.42 -3.07
C VAL A 149 -17.46 10.90 -3.16
N LEU A 150 -17.29 10.19 -2.04
CA LEU A 150 -17.34 8.72 -2.02
C LEU A 150 -18.71 8.16 -2.43
N LEU A 151 -19.81 8.87 -2.11
CA LEU A 151 -21.17 8.48 -2.46
C LEU A 151 -21.50 8.78 -3.92
N LYS A 152 -21.17 9.98 -4.41
CA LYS A 152 -21.56 10.50 -5.72
C LYS A 152 -20.74 9.93 -6.86
N ASN A 153 -19.46 9.61 -6.60
CA ASN A 153 -18.48 9.31 -7.64
C ASN A 153 -17.86 7.91 -7.51
N PRO A 154 -18.64 6.82 -7.33
CA PRO A 154 -18.07 5.49 -7.10
C PRO A 154 -17.20 5.02 -8.27
N GLY A 155 -16.05 4.45 -7.94
CA GLY A 155 -15.09 3.89 -8.92
C GLY A 155 -14.23 4.93 -9.65
N THR A 156 -14.32 6.21 -9.31
CA THR A 156 -13.49 7.28 -9.90
C THR A 156 -12.12 7.37 -9.22
N LEU A 157 -11.22 8.19 -9.79
CA LEU A 157 -9.92 8.48 -9.18
C LEU A 157 -10.09 9.01 -7.74
N GLU A 158 -10.94 10.01 -7.55
CA GLU A 158 -11.23 10.63 -6.25
C GLU A 158 -11.75 9.61 -5.24
N PHE A 159 -12.61 8.70 -5.69
CA PHE A 159 -13.16 7.65 -4.83
C PHE A 159 -12.08 6.72 -4.28
N HIS A 160 -11.18 6.25 -5.13
CA HIS A 160 -10.07 5.39 -4.71
C HIS A 160 -9.06 6.17 -3.87
N MET A 161 -8.75 7.40 -4.28
CA MET A 161 -7.78 8.25 -3.62
C MET A 161 -8.22 8.62 -2.20
N ILE A 162 -9.47 9.05 -2.00
CA ILE A 162 -10.02 9.38 -0.66
C ILE A 162 -9.93 8.17 0.26
N SER A 163 -10.31 6.98 -0.22
CA SER A 163 -10.22 5.76 0.58
C SER A 163 -8.80 5.45 1.03
N ASN A 164 -7.82 5.60 0.14
CA ASN A 164 -6.42 5.40 0.50
C ASN A 164 -5.93 6.45 1.48
N PHE A 165 -6.33 7.70 1.29
CA PHE A 165 -5.99 8.79 2.19
C PHE A 165 -6.53 8.56 3.60
N LEU A 166 -7.79 8.11 3.73
CA LEU A 166 -8.38 7.74 5.01
C LEU A 166 -7.68 6.53 5.64
N ASN A 167 -7.39 5.49 4.85
CA ASN A 167 -6.65 4.32 5.33
C ASN A 167 -5.25 4.70 5.84
N ALA A 168 -4.52 5.53 5.11
CA ALA A 168 -3.18 5.93 5.48
C ALA A 168 -3.15 6.75 6.78
N ASN A 169 -4.14 7.62 7.00
CA ASN A 169 -4.28 8.31 8.27
C ASN A 169 -4.71 7.37 9.40
N TYR A 170 -5.72 6.53 9.16
CA TYR A 170 -6.26 5.61 10.18
C TYR A 170 -5.25 4.58 10.67
N TYR A 171 -4.51 3.96 9.76
CA TYR A 171 -3.51 2.93 10.07
C TYR A 171 -2.10 3.49 10.21
N ASN A 172 -1.91 4.80 10.05
CA ASN A 172 -0.60 5.45 10.09
C ASN A 172 0.41 4.81 9.10
N TRP A 173 0.03 4.73 7.81
CA TRP A 173 0.88 4.18 6.75
C TRP A 173 2.10 5.05 6.45
N GLY A 174 3.17 4.43 5.93
CA GLY A 174 4.39 5.14 5.55
C GLY A 174 5.45 5.21 6.65
N ASN A 175 5.27 4.48 7.76
CA ASN A 175 6.23 4.39 8.86
C ASN A 175 7.21 3.21 8.70
N GLY A 176 7.75 3.04 7.48
CA GLY A 176 8.66 1.94 7.15
C GLY A 176 7.96 0.58 6.92
N ASP A 177 6.63 0.55 6.95
CA ASP A 177 5.79 -0.60 6.59
C ASP A 177 5.75 -0.85 5.08
N GLY A 178 6.40 0.04 4.31
CA GLY A 178 6.41 -0.02 2.87
C GLY A 178 5.07 0.36 2.26
N LYS A 179 4.17 1.05 2.95
CA LYS A 179 2.96 1.63 2.34
C LYS A 179 3.16 3.11 2.05
N ILE A 180 2.32 3.67 1.20
CA ILE A 180 2.37 5.10 0.88
C ILE A 180 1.82 5.94 2.05
N ASN A 181 2.54 7.00 2.43
CA ASN A 181 2.10 7.90 3.50
C ASN A 181 0.88 8.73 3.07
N ALA A 182 0.05 9.16 4.02
CA ALA A 182 -1.09 10.04 3.75
C ALA A 182 -0.69 11.34 3.04
N ILE A 183 0.44 11.95 3.44
CA ILE A 183 1.00 13.15 2.79
C ILE A 183 1.35 12.86 1.32
N ASP A 184 1.87 11.67 1.03
CA ASP A 184 2.25 11.28 -0.32
C ASP A 184 1.02 10.99 -1.19
N ILE A 185 0.00 10.32 -0.65
CA ILE A 185 -1.28 10.13 -1.37
C ILE A 185 -1.86 11.48 -1.79
N ARG A 186 -1.92 12.43 -0.85
CA ARG A 186 -2.37 13.79 -1.12
C ARG A 186 -1.47 14.48 -2.13
N GLY A 187 -0.16 14.43 -1.93
CA GLY A 187 0.81 15.09 -2.81
C GLY A 187 0.79 14.57 -4.25
N VAL A 188 0.69 13.26 -4.44
CA VAL A 188 0.55 12.63 -5.76
C VAL A 188 -0.72 13.12 -6.47
N TYR A 189 -1.85 13.12 -5.77
CA TYR A 189 -3.11 13.58 -6.35
C TYR A 189 -3.09 15.08 -6.68
N MET A 190 -2.53 15.91 -5.80
CA MET A 190 -2.38 17.35 -6.04
C MET A 190 -1.44 17.64 -7.22
N ALA A 191 -0.32 16.91 -7.32
CA ALA A 191 0.61 17.02 -8.43
C ALA A 191 -0.06 16.62 -9.76
N TYR A 192 -0.82 15.52 -9.76
CA TYR A 192 -1.57 15.04 -10.93
C TYR A 192 -2.61 16.06 -11.39
N THR A 193 -3.45 16.56 -10.49
CA THR A 193 -4.48 17.56 -10.81
C THR A 193 -3.87 18.90 -11.25
N SER A 194 -2.67 19.23 -10.77
CA SER A 194 -1.90 20.40 -11.21
C SER A 194 -1.04 20.17 -12.47
N MET A 195 -1.29 19.07 -13.20
CA MET A 195 -0.58 18.68 -14.43
C MET A 195 0.95 18.61 -14.29
N GLN A 196 1.45 18.20 -13.12
CA GLN A 196 2.87 17.92 -12.93
C GLN A 196 3.24 16.57 -13.57
N GLN A 197 4.43 16.49 -14.15
CA GLN A 197 4.91 15.24 -14.78
C GLN A 197 5.41 14.22 -13.76
N THR A 198 5.90 14.67 -12.61
CA THR A 198 6.45 13.79 -11.58
C THR A 198 6.09 14.24 -10.17
N TYR A 199 6.19 13.30 -9.22
CA TYR A 199 6.08 13.56 -7.79
C TYR A 199 7.12 12.75 -7.02
N THR A 200 7.88 13.41 -6.14
CA THR A 200 8.83 12.74 -5.24
C THR A 200 8.18 12.55 -3.87
N THR A 201 8.07 11.29 -3.43
CA THR A 201 7.49 10.96 -2.13
C THR A 201 8.40 11.33 -0.97
N THR A 202 7.85 11.34 0.25
CA THR A 202 8.59 11.52 1.51
C THR A 202 9.71 10.49 1.70
N THR A 203 9.61 9.32 1.07
CA THR A 203 10.62 8.26 1.07
C THR A 203 11.68 8.43 -0.03
N GLY A 204 11.57 9.47 -0.87
CA GLY A 204 12.50 9.77 -1.97
C GLY A 204 12.22 9.04 -3.29
N ALA A 205 11.13 8.27 -3.38
CA ALA A 205 10.76 7.59 -4.61
C ALA A 205 10.05 8.55 -5.58
N VAL A 206 10.41 8.47 -6.87
CA VAL A 206 9.91 9.40 -7.90
C VAL A 206 8.86 8.74 -8.77
N LEU A 207 7.61 9.20 -8.69
CA LEU A 207 6.51 8.74 -9.52
C LEU A 207 6.43 9.55 -10.81
N ASN A 208 6.35 8.88 -11.96
CA ASN A 208 6.10 9.50 -13.26
C ASN A 208 4.58 9.50 -13.53
N LEU A 209 3.97 10.68 -13.47
CA LEU A 209 2.51 10.86 -13.57
C LEU A 209 2.00 10.84 -15.01
N ASP A 210 2.86 11.04 -16.01
CA ASP A 210 2.48 10.96 -17.43
C ASP A 210 2.18 9.52 -17.87
N THR A 211 2.83 8.56 -17.22
CA THR A 211 2.71 7.12 -17.56
C THR A 211 1.91 6.31 -16.55
N LEU A 212 1.66 6.87 -15.37
CA LEU A 212 0.97 6.19 -14.28
C LEU A 212 -0.55 6.32 -14.45
N ASP A 213 -1.23 5.19 -14.59
CA ASP A 213 -2.69 5.13 -14.42
C ASP A 213 -3.01 5.29 -12.93
N LEU A 214 -3.22 6.55 -12.54
CA LEU A 214 -3.35 6.91 -11.12
C LEU A 214 -4.60 6.31 -10.47
N GLN A 215 -5.68 6.14 -11.25
CA GLN A 215 -6.89 5.49 -10.77
C GLN A 215 -6.63 4.02 -10.44
N LYS A 216 -5.97 3.27 -11.34
CA LYS A 216 -5.58 1.88 -11.07
C LYS A 216 -4.58 1.77 -9.93
N PHE A 217 -3.62 2.69 -9.87
CA PHE A 217 -2.65 2.75 -8.78
C PHE A 217 -3.35 2.84 -7.42
N PHE A 218 -4.26 3.82 -7.24
CA PHE A 218 -5.02 3.92 -5.99
C PHE A 218 -5.98 2.74 -5.78
N ALA A 219 -6.62 2.23 -6.82
CA ALA A 219 -7.51 1.08 -6.68
C ALA A 219 -6.81 -0.15 -6.08
N GLN A 220 -5.53 -0.36 -6.41
CA GLN A 220 -4.75 -1.50 -5.91
C GLN A 220 -4.29 -1.35 -4.46
N LEU A 221 -4.17 -0.13 -3.94
CA LEU A 221 -3.57 0.12 -2.63
C LEU A 221 -4.41 -0.34 -1.42
N TYR A 222 -5.71 -0.59 -1.58
CA TYR A 222 -6.57 -1.09 -0.50
C TYR A 222 -7.12 -2.52 -0.79
N HIS A 223 -6.66 -3.17 -1.86
CA HIS A 223 -7.20 -4.43 -2.41
C HIS A 223 -6.25 -5.59 -2.37
#